data_AF-A0A7K3WWR5-F1
#
_entry.id   AF-A0A7K3WWR5-F1
#
_cell.length_a   1.000
_cell.length_b   1.000
_cell.length_c   1.000
_cell.angle_alpha   90.00
_cell.angle_beta   90.00
_cell.angle_gamma   90.00
#
_symmetry.space_group_name_H-M   'P 1'
#
loop_
_entity.id
_entity.type
_entity.pdbx_description
1 polymer ?
#
loop_
_entity_poly.entity_id
_entity_poly.type
_entity_poly.pdbx_seq_one_letter_code
_entity_poly.pdbx_strand_id
1 'polypeptide(L)'
;MGTWAAGPFDNDTAADWCGDLDDAAPEERPALVERALRAALAEGGYLDSDLAVEAVAAAAVIAAHLPGAPAVDSPCAPDFLIAGARLDLPEQLRPLAVRALDRAVADDSELAELWAEAGEPNEFRAEVALLRSALARA
;
A
#
# COMPACT_ATOMS: atom_id res chain seq x y z
N MET A 1 10.47 14.43 -10.77
CA MET A 1 10.90 13.02 -10.81
C MET A 1 11.70 12.78 -9.55
N GLY A 2 10.97 12.47 -8.46
CA GLY A 2 11.56 11.97 -7.21
C GLY A 2 12.12 10.57 -7.42
N THR A 3 12.95 10.11 -6.48
CA THR A 3 13.60 8.80 -6.56
C THR A 3 12.59 7.73 -6.14
N TRP A 4 12.15 6.88 -7.07
CA TRP A 4 11.31 5.72 -6.75
C TRP A 4 12.20 4.58 -6.26
N ALA A 5 11.92 4.06 -5.07
CA ALA A 5 12.29 2.67 -4.76
C ALA A 5 11.05 1.77 -4.94
N ALA A 6 11.26 0.48 -5.11
CA ALA A 6 10.16 -0.48 -5.32
C ALA A 6 9.34 -0.76 -4.05
N GLY A 7 9.79 -0.26 -2.89
CA GLY A 7 9.13 -0.47 -1.61
C GLY A 7 7.80 0.27 -1.50
N PRO A 8 6.85 -0.24 -0.69
CA PRO A 8 5.47 0.25 -0.65
C PRO A 8 5.31 1.66 -0.07
N PHE A 9 6.36 2.23 0.53
CA PHE A 9 6.37 3.57 1.12
C PHE A 9 7.36 4.52 0.44
N ASP A 10 8.11 4.05 -0.57
CA ASP A 10 9.30 4.74 -1.07
C ASP A 10 9.03 5.55 -2.36
N ASN A 11 7.82 6.11 -2.46
CA ASN A 11 7.43 7.09 -3.46
C ASN A 11 6.80 8.31 -2.75
N ASP A 12 6.94 9.50 -3.34
CA ASP A 12 6.44 10.77 -2.80
C ASP A 12 4.94 10.68 -2.45
N THR A 13 4.10 10.13 -3.33
CA THR A 13 2.66 9.93 -3.05
C THR A 13 2.43 9.01 -1.84
N ALA A 14 3.23 7.95 -1.69
CA ALA A 14 3.12 7.05 -0.54
C ALA A 14 3.55 7.77 0.75
N ALA A 15 4.62 8.57 0.69
CA ALA A 15 5.11 9.33 1.82
C ALA A 15 4.10 10.40 2.28
N ASP A 16 3.47 11.12 1.34
CA ASP A 16 2.42 12.09 1.63
C ASP A 16 1.22 11.40 2.32
N TRP A 17 0.78 10.25 1.80
CA TRP A 17 -0.29 9.46 2.43
C TRP A 17 0.09 8.93 3.81
N CYS A 18 1.36 8.53 4.02
CA CYS A 18 1.84 8.10 5.34
C CYS A 18 1.85 9.27 6.34
N GLY A 19 2.22 10.47 5.90
CA GLY A 19 2.12 11.69 6.70
C GLY A 19 0.69 11.98 7.13
N ASP A 20 -0.27 11.91 6.20
CA ASP A 20 -1.70 12.06 6.51
C ASP A 20 -2.18 11.01 7.53
N LEU A 21 -1.67 9.77 7.45
CA LEU A 21 -2.01 8.70 8.38
C LEU A 21 -1.42 8.94 9.78
N ASP A 22 -0.21 9.49 9.88
CA ASP A 22 0.42 9.86 11.14
C ASP A 22 -0.31 11.03 11.82
N ASP A 23 -0.68 12.05 11.05
CA ASP A 23 -1.38 13.24 11.54
C ASP A 23 -2.81 12.95 12.00
N ALA A 24 -3.44 11.88 11.49
CA ALA A 24 -4.76 11.43 11.89
C ALA A 24 -4.81 10.91 13.33
N ALA A 25 -5.95 11.13 13.99
CA ALA A 25 -6.18 10.56 15.32
C ALA A 25 -6.13 9.02 15.26
N PRO A 26 -5.62 8.33 16.29
CA PRO A 26 -5.49 6.86 16.27
C PRO A 26 -6.76 6.11 15.89
N GLU A 27 -7.92 6.61 16.31
CA GLU A 27 -9.25 6.07 16.00
C GLU A 27 -9.68 6.26 14.53
N GLU A 28 -9.11 7.21 13.80
CA GLU A 28 -9.44 7.51 12.40
C GLU A 28 -8.56 6.72 11.41
N ARG A 29 -7.38 6.29 11.84
CA ARG A 29 -6.39 5.58 10.99
C ARG A 29 -6.95 4.33 10.30
N PRO A 30 -7.71 3.43 10.97
CA PRO A 30 -8.31 2.28 10.27
C PRO A 30 -9.24 2.68 9.12
N ALA A 31 -9.98 3.79 9.26
CA ALA A 31 -10.87 4.29 8.23
C ALA A 31 -10.10 4.87 7.03
N LEU A 32 -8.95 5.52 7.27
CA LEU A 32 -8.06 6.01 6.20
C LEU A 32 -7.45 4.85 5.41
N VAL A 33 -6.99 3.80 6.10
CA VAL A 33 -6.51 2.57 5.46
C VAL A 33 -7.60 1.95 4.59
N GLU A 34 -8.82 1.80 5.11
CA GLU A 34 -9.94 1.27 4.32
C GLU A 34 -10.29 2.16 3.12
N ARG A 35 -10.27 3.49 3.31
CA ARG A 35 -10.58 4.47 2.26
C ARG A 35 -9.65 4.36 1.07
N ALA A 36 -8.34 4.27 1.30
CA ALA A 36 -7.34 4.13 0.23
C ALA A 36 -7.60 2.88 -0.62
N LEU A 37 -7.82 1.73 0.04
CA LEU A 37 -8.14 0.48 -0.66
C LEU A 37 -9.43 0.55 -1.48
N ARG A 38 -10.47 1.21 -0.93
CA ARG A 38 -11.74 1.38 -1.63
C ARG A 38 -11.66 2.36 -2.78
N ALA A 39 -10.86 3.42 -2.67
CA ALA A 39 -10.68 4.40 -3.74
C ALA A 39 -10.11 3.74 -5.01
N ALA A 40 -9.05 2.95 -4.87
CA ALA A 40 -8.49 2.19 -5.99
C ALA A 40 -9.48 1.20 -6.63
N LEU A 41 -10.34 0.58 -5.81
CA LEU A 41 -11.36 -0.37 -6.29
C LEU A 41 -12.61 0.30 -6.88
N ALA A 42 -12.86 1.56 -6.56
CA ALA A 42 -14.00 2.32 -7.07
C ALA A 42 -13.72 2.88 -8.47
N GLU A 43 -12.45 3.01 -8.85
CA GLU A 43 -12.06 3.40 -10.21
C GLU A 43 -12.30 2.25 -11.19
N GLY A 44 -13.42 2.34 -11.91
CA GLY A 44 -13.89 1.32 -12.85
C GLY A 44 -13.29 1.45 -14.24
N GLY A 45 -12.60 2.56 -14.54
CA GLY A 45 -11.89 2.79 -15.78
C GLY A 45 -10.40 2.50 -15.61
N TYR A 46 -9.58 3.46 -16.04
CA TYR A 46 -8.14 3.42 -15.89
C TYR A 46 -7.75 3.94 -14.50
N LEU A 47 -6.97 3.16 -13.74
CA LEU A 47 -6.59 3.51 -12.37
C LEU A 47 -5.39 4.45 -12.38
N ASP A 48 -5.62 5.64 -11.84
CA ASP A 48 -4.61 6.65 -11.58
C ASP A 48 -3.51 6.11 -10.64
N SER A 49 -2.27 6.50 -10.94
CA SER A 49 -1.09 6.03 -10.22
C SER A 49 -1.09 6.42 -8.75
N ASP A 50 -1.63 7.58 -8.39
CA ASP A 50 -1.65 8.01 -6.99
C ASP A 50 -2.57 7.11 -6.15
N LEU A 51 -3.75 6.81 -6.66
CA LEU A 51 -4.69 5.87 -6.01
C LEU A 51 -4.11 4.45 -5.91
N ALA A 52 -3.36 4.01 -6.91
CA ALA A 52 -2.68 2.72 -6.89
C ALA A 52 -1.59 2.68 -5.82
N VAL A 53 -0.77 3.74 -5.72
CA VAL A 53 0.30 3.87 -4.73
C VAL A 53 -0.26 3.89 -3.31
N GLU A 54 -1.29 4.70 -3.05
CA GLU A 54 -1.94 4.75 -1.74
C GLU A 54 -2.52 3.39 -1.33
N ALA A 55 -3.11 2.65 -2.29
CA ALA A 55 -3.63 1.32 -2.02
C ALA A 55 -2.52 0.30 -1.67
N VAL A 56 -1.36 0.38 -2.34
CA VAL A 56 -0.20 -0.48 -2.01
C VAL A 56 0.34 -0.14 -0.62
N ALA A 57 0.49 1.15 -0.29
CA ALA A 57 0.91 1.61 1.04
C ALA A 57 -0.07 1.14 2.14
N ALA A 58 -1.38 1.31 1.92
CA ALA A 58 -2.41 0.84 2.85
C ALA A 58 -2.40 -0.69 3.04
N ALA A 59 -2.16 -1.46 1.98
CA ALA A 59 -2.01 -2.90 2.06
C ALA A 59 -0.76 -3.31 2.86
N ALA A 60 0.35 -2.58 2.72
CA ALA A 60 1.56 -2.78 3.49
C ALA A 60 1.36 -2.47 4.99
N VAL A 61 0.60 -1.42 5.32
CA VAL A 61 0.20 -1.14 6.71
C VAL A 61 -0.54 -2.34 7.31
N ILE A 62 -1.50 -2.94 6.60
CA ILE A 62 -2.21 -4.13 7.08
C ILE A 62 -1.26 -5.32 7.22
N ALA A 63 -0.38 -5.55 6.24
CA ALA A 63 0.58 -6.66 6.26
C ALA A 63 1.54 -6.58 7.46
N ALA A 64 1.99 -5.37 7.83
CA ALA A 64 2.86 -5.14 8.99
C ALA A 64 2.22 -5.53 10.34
N HIS A 65 0.89 -5.65 10.39
CA HIS A 65 0.15 -6.09 11.57
C HIS A 65 -0.01 -7.61 11.66
N LEU A 66 0.36 -8.36 10.62
CA LEU A 66 0.25 -9.82 10.63
C LEU A 66 1.32 -10.47 11.51
N PRO A 67 1.03 -11.62 12.15
CA PRO A 67 2.02 -12.38 12.88
C PRO A 67 3.21 -12.78 11.99
N GLY A 68 4.43 -12.48 12.46
CA GLY A 68 5.66 -12.82 11.71
C GLY A 68 5.96 -11.89 10.53
N ALA A 69 5.25 -10.77 10.39
CA ALA A 69 5.62 -9.73 9.45
C ALA A 69 7.04 -9.21 9.75
N PRO A 70 7.86 -8.94 8.71
CA PRO A 70 9.15 -8.28 8.91
C PRO A 70 8.95 -6.89 9.51
N ALA A 71 9.99 -6.36 10.15
CA ALA A 71 10.00 -4.97 10.58
C ALA A 71 9.94 -4.06 9.34
N VAL A 72 9.18 -2.98 9.44
CA VAL A 72 9.15 -1.95 8.39
C VAL A 72 10.44 -1.13 8.50
N ASP A 73 11.22 -1.08 7.43
CA ASP A 73 12.55 -0.46 7.39
C ASP A 73 12.65 0.74 6.43
N SER A 74 11.52 1.23 5.92
CA SER A 74 11.45 2.47 5.15
C SER A 74 11.39 3.70 6.07
N PRO A 75 12.21 4.75 5.85
CA PRO A 75 12.11 6.01 6.57
C PRO A 75 10.87 6.83 6.20
N CYS A 76 10.17 6.45 5.12
CA CYS A 76 8.95 7.09 4.65
C CYS A 76 7.68 6.36 5.14
N ALA A 77 7.83 5.25 5.86
CA ALA A 77 6.72 4.57 6.49
C ALA A 77 6.15 5.40 7.65
N PRO A 78 4.88 5.18 8.05
CA PRO A 78 4.28 5.88 9.18
C PRO A 78 5.09 5.70 10.47
N ASP A 79 5.35 6.81 11.18
CA ASP A 79 6.17 6.84 12.40
C ASP A 79 5.65 5.86 13.46
N PHE A 80 4.33 5.73 13.59
CA PHE A 80 3.74 4.79 14.56
C PHE A 80 4.05 3.33 14.21
N LEU A 81 4.15 2.97 12.92
CA LEU A 81 4.52 1.62 12.49
C LEU A 81 5.97 1.34 12.82
N ILE A 82 6.86 2.30 12.55
CA ILE A 82 8.30 2.20 12.88
C ILE A 82 8.48 2.06 14.40
N ALA A 83 7.70 2.80 15.18
CA ALA A 83 7.68 2.71 16.65
C ALA A 83 7.05 1.40 17.19
N GLY A 84 6.50 0.55 16.31
CA GLY A 84 5.90 -0.73 16.67
C GLY A 84 4.51 -0.62 17.29
N ALA A 85 3.84 0.52 17.15
CA ALA A 85 2.46 0.68 17.58
C ALA A 85 1.53 -0.19 16.72
N ARG A 86 0.43 -0.65 17.32
CA ARG A 86 -0.57 -1.49 16.66
C ARG A 86 -1.85 -0.70 16.45
N LEU A 87 -2.38 -0.80 15.24
CA LEU A 87 -3.74 -0.41 14.89
C LEU A 87 -4.68 -1.61 15.08
N ASP A 88 -5.88 -1.33 15.57
CA ASP A 88 -6.98 -2.30 15.55
C ASP A 88 -7.59 -2.31 14.15
N LEU A 89 -7.03 -3.14 13.28
CA LEU A 89 -7.45 -3.28 11.88
C LEU A 89 -8.42 -4.44 11.75
N PRO A 90 -9.66 -4.21 11.26
CA PRO A 90 -10.62 -5.27 11.06
C PRO A 90 -10.14 -6.35 10.07
N GLU A 91 -10.41 -7.62 10.37
CA GLU A 91 -9.94 -8.75 9.55
C GLU A 91 -10.44 -8.68 8.09
N GLN A 92 -11.62 -8.09 7.85
CA GLN A 92 -12.17 -7.92 6.50
C GLN A 92 -11.33 -6.99 5.60
N LEU A 93 -10.40 -6.21 6.16
CA LEU A 93 -9.50 -5.39 5.35
C LEU A 93 -8.49 -6.22 4.57
N ARG A 94 -8.16 -7.45 5.01
CA ARG A 94 -7.22 -8.33 4.31
C ARG A 94 -7.70 -8.72 2.90
N PRO A 95 -8.89 -9.31 2.69
CA PRO A 95 -9.37 -9.61 1.34
C PRO A 95 -9.61 -8.34 0.50
N LEU A 96 -9.92 -7.21 1.13
CA LEU A 96 -10.02 -5.92 0.45
C LEU A 96 -8.65 -5.47 -0.09
N ALA A 97 -7.61 -5.58 0.73
CA ALA A 97 -6.23 -5.25 0.36
C ALA A 97 -5.72 -6.13 -0.78
N VAL A 98 -5.97 -7.44 -0.73
CA VAL A 98 -5.62 -8.36 -1.84
C VAL A 98 -6.24 -7.89 -3.16
N ARG A 99 -7.51 -7.51 -3.16
CA ARG A 99 -8.18 -7.01 -4.37
C ARG A 99 -7.61 -5.69 -4.87
N ALA A 100 -7.27 -4.78 -3.96
CA ALA A 100 -6.68 -3.49 -4.32
C ALA A 100 -5.26 -3.66 -4.90
N LEU A 101 -4.46 -4.56 -4.33
CA LEU A 101 -3.15 -4.95 -4.89
C LEU A 101 -3.29 -5.56 -6.29
N ASP A 102 -4.26 -6.44 -6.50
CA ASP A 102 -4.56 -7.00 -7.83
C ASP A 102 -4.92 -5.89 -8.84
N ARG A 103 -5.69 -4.89 -8.40
CA ARG A 103 -6.08 -3.74 -9.22
C ARG A 103 -4.89 -2.83 -9.57
N ALA A 104 -3.96 -2.63 -8.63
CA ALA A 104 -2.78 -1.79 -8.80
C ALA A 104 -1.73 -2.34 -9.79
N VAL A 105 -1.77 -3.64 -10.09
CA VAL A 105 -0.84 -4.30 -11.04
C VAL A 105 -1.53 -4.82 -12.30
N ALA A 106 -2.82 -4.49 -12.47
CA ALA A 106 -3.61 -4.82 -13.64
C ALA A 106 -3.18 -3.99 -14.86
N ASP A 107 -3.60 -4.43 -16.06
CA ASP A 107 -3.23 -3.78 -17.33
C ASP A 107 -3.82 -2.36 -17.47
N ASP A 108 -4.91 -2.07 -16.77
CA ASP A 108 -5.59 -0.77 -16.74
C ASP A 108 -5.18 0.07 -15.51
N SER A 109 -3.90 0.03 -15.15
CA SER A 109 -3.31 0.81 -14.05
C SER A 109 -2.11 1.62 -14.54
N GLU A 110 -2.18 2.93 -14.32
CA GLU A 110 -1.09 3.86 -14.64
C GLU A 110 0.21 3.49 -13.90
N LEU A 111 0.11 3.11 -12.62
CA LEU A 111 1.28 2.68 -11.86
C LEU A 111 1.97 1.47 -12.51
N ALA A 112 1.20 0.49 -12.98
CA ALA A 112 1.74 -0.68 -13.67
C ALA A 112 2.42 -0.31 -14.99
N GLU A 113 1.85 0.64 -15.74
CA GLU A 113 2.43 1.17 -16.98
C GLU A 113 3.73 1.94 -16.72
N LEU A 114 3.74 2.84 -15.73
CA LEU A 114 4.93 3.63 -15.35
C LEU A 114 6.12 2.73 -14.98
N TRP A 115 5.88 1.67 -14.20
CA TRP A 115 6.93 0.70 -13.87
C TRP A 115 7.38 -0.13 -15.07
N ALA A 116 6.49 -0.43 -16.02
CA ALA A 116 6.86 -1.11 -17.26
C ALA A 116 7.72 -0.22 -18.17
N GLU A 117 7.40 1.07 -18.27
CA GLU A 117 8.16 2.05 -19.04
C GLU A 117 9.53 2.36 -18.42
N ALA A 118 9.63 2.34 -17.09
CA ALA A 118 10.88 2.54 -16.36
C ALA A 118 11.90 1.40 -16.56
N GLY A 119 11.49 0.25 -17.10
CA GLY A 119 12.35 -0.92 -17.31
C GLY A 119 12.59 -1.78 -16.06
N GLU A 120 12.02 -1.40 -14.92
CA GLU A 120 12.10 -2.09 -13.63
C GLU A 120 10.76 -2.72 -13.15
N PRO A 121 9.86 -3.23 -14.02
CA PRO A 121 8.54 -3.72 -13.58
C PRO A 121 8.62 -4.97 -12.68
N ASN A 122 9.74 -5.69 -12.72
CA ASN A 122 9.90 -6.95 -12.01
C ASN A 122 10.05 -6.75 -10.49
N GLU A 123 10.73 -5.69 -10.04
CA GLU A 123 10.94 -5.43 -8.61
C GLU A 123 9.63 -5.01 -7.94
N PHE A 124 8.95 -4.00 -8.49
CA PHE A 124 7.66 -3.55 -7.98
C PHE A 124 6.61 -4.68 -7.96
N ARG A 125 6.48 -5.44 -9.05
CA ARG A 125 5.54 -6.58 -9.09
C ARG A 125 5.90 -7.67 -8.08
N ALA A 126 7.19 -7.88 -7.81
CA ALA A 126 7.62 -8.83 -6.78
C ALA A 126 7.22 -8.35 -5.37
N GLU A 127 7.41 -7.07 -5.05
CA GLU A 127 6.99 -6.49 -3.77
C GLU A 127 5.47 -6.59 -3.56
N VAL A 128 4.68 -6.22 -4.57
CA VAL A 128 3.22 -6.38 -4.54
C VAL A 128 2.82 -7.85 -4.35
N ALA A 129 3.49 -8.78 -5.05
CA ALA A 129 3.21 -10.21 -4.91
C ALA A 129 3.53 -10.76 -3.51
N LEU A 130 4.59 -10.26 -2.85
CA LEU A 130 4.93 -10.60 -1.49
C LEU A 130 3.86 -10.13 -0.50
N LEU A 131 3.45 -8.86 -0.60
CA LEU A 131 2.37 -8.29 0.20
C LEU A 131 1.07 -9.07 0.02
N ARG A 132 0.68 -9.31 -1.22
CA ARG A 132 -0.52 -10.07 -1.57
C ARG A 132 -0.49 -11.48 -0.95
N SER A 133 0.65 -12.15 -1.04
CA SER A 133 0.83 -13.50 -0.49
C SER A 133 0.78 -13.52 1.04
N ALA A 134 1.31 -12.50 1.72
CA ALA A 134 1.19 -12.37 3.17
C ALA A 134 -0.29 -12.16 3.58
N LEU A 135 -1.00 -11.28 2.89
CA LEU A 135 -2.39 -10.94 3.17
C LEU A 135 -3.36 -12.10 2.89
N ALA A 136 -3.08 -12.93 1.88
CA ALA A 136 -3.92 -14.07 1.50
C ALA A 136 -3.73 -15.34 2.35
N ARG A 137 -2.62 -15.47 3.08
CA ARG A 137 -2.35 -16.62 3.97
C ARG A 137 -3.15 -16.48 5.27
N ALA A 138 -4.35 -17.04 5.31
CA ALA A 138 -5.17 -17.21 6.53
C ALA A 138 -5.32 -18.70 6.83
#